data_AF-A0A3C0JC97-F1
#
_entry.id   AF-A0A3C0JC97-F1
#
_cell.length_a   1.000
_cell.length_b   1.000
_cell.length_c   1.000
_cell.angle_alpha   90.00
_cell.angle_beta   90.00
_cell.angle_gamma   90.00
#
_symmetry.space_group_name_H-M   'P 1'
#
loop_
_entity.id
_entity.type
_entity.pdbx_description
1 polymer ?
#
loop_
_entity_poly.entity_id
_entity_poly.type
_entity_poly.pdbx_seq_one_letter_code
_entity_poly.pdbx_strand_id
1 'polypeptide(L)'
;MNRLVATAALSALLVALTPVAASAETLLVDRAKHAPAGAPARGQTMQQVEARLGAPQQKLNPKGGQKKQWPTINRWEYPDYIVYFEKNKVIDVVVRKAAPNEIGPKPPVR
;
A
#
# COMPACT_ATOMS: atom_id res chain seq x y z
N MET A 1 24.33 -3.94 -58.15
CA MET A 1 24.21 -3.12 -56.93
C MET A 1 22.77 -3.02 -56.40
N ASN A 2 21.72 -3.10 -57.23
CA ASN A 2 20.32 -2.96 -56.77
C ASN A 2 19.78 -4.11 -55.91
N ARG A 3 20.32 -5.33 -56.01
CA ARG A 3 19.86 -6.50 -55.21
C ARG A 3 20.24 -6.40 -53.73
N LEU A 4 21.35 -5.72 -53.42
CA LEU A 4 21.84 -5.48 -52.06
C LEU A 4 21.04 -4.37 -51.35
N VAL A 5 20.55 -3.38 -52.12
CA VAL A 5 19.70 -2.30 -51.61
C VAL A 5 18.29 -2.83 -51.31
N ALA A 6 17.76 -3.71 -52.17
CA ALA A 6 16.44 -4.33 -51.98
C ALA A 6 16.38 -5.27 -50.76
N THR A 7 17.45 -6.06 -50.51
CA THR A 7 17.52 -6.89 -49.30
C THR A 7 17.72 -6.06 -48.04
N ALA A 8 18.53 -5.00 -48.07
CA ALA A 8 18.70 -4.11 -46.92
C ALA A 8 17.39 -3.40 -46.53
N ALA A 9 16.58 -2.98 -47.52
CA ALA A 9 15.28 -2.36 -47.28
C ALA A 9 14.26 -3.35 -46.68
N LEU A 10 14.28 -4.62 -47.10
CA LEU A 10 13.38 -5.65 -46.58
C LEU A 10 13.73 -6.05 -45.13
N SER A 11 15.03 -6.10 -44.79
CA SER A 11 15.50 -6.34 -43.43
C SER A 11 15.11 -5.23 -42.46
N ALA A 12 15.20 -3.97 -42.88
CA ALA A 12 14.83 -2.82 -42.07
C ALA A 12 13.33 -2.78 -41.76
N LEU A 13 12.49 -3.22 -42.71
CA LEU A 13 11.05 -3.31 -42.52
C LEU A 13 10.67 -4.42 -41.52
N LEU A 14 11.39 -5.55 -41.51
CA LEU A 14 11.12 -6.66 -40.58
C LEU A 14 11.43 -6.32 -39.11
N VAL A 15 12.45 -5.49 -38.85
CA VAL A 15 12.81 -5.05 -37.50
C VAL A 15 11.75 -4.09 -36.91
N ALA A 16 11.13 -3.26 -37.76
CA ALA A 16 10.12 -2.29 -37.35
C ALA A 16 8.77 -2.93 -36.95
N LEU A 17 8.51 -4.19 -37.31
CA LEU A 17 7.29 -4.92 -36.94
C LEU A 17 7.43 -5.73 -35.64
N THR A 18 8.56 -5.65 -34.94
CA THR A 18 8.70 -6.36 -33.65
C THR A 18 7.81 -5.71 -32.58
N PRO A 19 6.86 -6.46 -31.98
CA PRO A 19 6.02 -5.91 -30.93
C PRO A 19 6.90 -5.61 -29.71
N VAL A 20 7.02 -4.32 -29.39
CA VAL A 20 7.62 -3.89 -28.14
C VAL A 20 6.68 -4.31 -27.02
N ALA A 21 7.16 -5.18 -26.13
CA ALA A 21 6.41 -5.54 -24.94
C ALA A 21 6.23 -4.29 -24.05
N ALA A 22 5.02 -3.73 -24.05
CA ALA A 22 4.66 -2.65 -23.14
C ALA A 22 4.55 -3.23 -21.72
N SER A 23 5.43 -2.80 -20.82
CA SER A 23 5.32 -3.09 -19.39
C SER A 23 4.49 -2.00 -18.73
N ALA A 24 3.29 -2.34 -18.26
CA ALA A 24 2.47 -1.43 -17.46
C ALA A 24 2.58 -1.80 -15.97
N GLU A 25 2.84 -0.80 -15.13
CA GLU A 25 2.82 -0.98 -13.68
C GLU A 25 1.37 -0.96 -13.18
N THR A 26 0.99 -1.96 -12.39
CA THR A 26 -0.30 -1.96 -11.70
C THR A 26 -0.14 -1.28 -10.35
N LEU A 27 -0.76 -0.10 -10.19
CA LEU A 27 -0.83 0.58 -8.91
C LEU A 27 -1.97 -0.02 -8.07
N LEU A 28 -1.67 -0.45 -6.85
CA LEU A 28 -2.66 -0.88 -5.85
C LEU A 28 -3.35 0.34 -5.23
N VAL A 29 -4.12 1.09 -6.02
CA VAL A 29 -4.80 2.32 -5.56
C VAL A 29 -6.01 2.00 -4.67
N ASP A 30 -6.65 0.85 -4.86
CA ASP A 30 -7.90 0.52 -4.14
C ASP A 30 -7.69 0.06 -2.68
N ARG A 31 -6.44 -0.07 -2.19
CA ARG A 31 -6.17 -0.39 -0.77
C ARG A 31 -6.86 0.56 0.20
N ALA A 32 -6.92 1.85 -0.15
CA ALA A 32 -7.43 2.90 0.73
C ALA A 32 -8.96 2.90 0.91
N LYS A 33 -9.72 2.13 0.09
CA LYS A 33 -11.20 2.18 0.12
C LYS A 33 -11.84 1.10 0.99
N HIS A 34 -11.08 0.09 1.42
CA HIS A 34 -11.63 -1.05 2.16
C HIS A 34 -11.21 -1.02 3.63
N ALA A 35 -12.10 -0.51 4.50
CA ALA A 35 -12.00 -0.77 5.93
C ALA A 35 -12.34 -2.26 6.18
N PRO A 36 -11.58 -2.97 7.05
CA PRO A 36 -11.89 -4.36 7.35
C PRO A 36 -13.27 -4.49 7.99
N ALA A 37 -13.99 -5.57 7.69
CA ALA A 37 -15.28 -5.83 8.30
C ALA A 37 -15.14 -5.88 9.83
N GLY A 38 -15.98 -5.14 10.55
CA GLY A 38 -15.90 -5.05 12.02
C GLY A 38 -14.81 -4.11 12.56
N ALA A 39 -14.13 -3.33 11.71
CA ALA A 39 -13.18 -2.30 12.13
C ALA A 39 -13.80 -1.29 13.12
N PRO A 40 -13.02 -0.76 14.08
CA PRO A 40 -13.49 0.30 14.97
C PRO A 40 -13.78 1.57 14.18
N ALA A 41 -14.89 2.23 14.52
CA ALA A 41 -15.27 3.48 13.89
C ALA A 41 -14.34 4.61 14.34
N ARG A 42 -14.08 5.56 13.44
CA ARG A 42 -13.34 6.79 13.77
C ARG A 42 -13.99 7.47 14.98
N GLY A 43 -13.17 7.94 15.93
CA GLY A 43 -13.62 8.61 17.16
C GLY A 43 -13.95 7.69 18.34
N GLN A 44 -13.96 6.36 18.16
CA GLN A 44 -14.02 5.42 19.30
C GLN A 44 -12.80 5.58 20.21
N THR A 45 -12.97 5.36 21.51
CA THR A 45 -11.84 5.39 22.47
C THR A 45 -11.06 4.08 22.43
N MET A 46 -9.79 4.11 22.82
CA MET A 46 -8.98 2.90 23.05
C MET A 46 -9.71 1.87 23.92
N GLN A 47 -10.37 2.32 24.99
CA GLN A 47 -11.15 1.43 25.87
C GLN A 47 -12.33 0.77 25.15
N GLN A 48 -13.07 1.53 24.33
CA GLN A 48 -14.17 0.98 23.54
C GLN A 48 -13.68 -0.03 22.50
N VAL A 49 -12.53 0.24 21.88
CA VAL A 49 -11.90 -0.69 20.92
C VAL A 49 -11.46 -1.96 21.63
N GLU A 50 -10.75 -1.85 22.76
CA GLU A 50 -10.29 -3.00 23.55
C GLU A 50 -11.46 -3.83 24.10
N ALA A 51 -12.53 -3.18 24.55
CA ALA A 51 -13.73 -3.88 25.02
C ALA A 51 -14.44 -4.67 23.91
N ARG A 52 -14.39 -4.18 22.67
CA ARG A 52 -15.09 -4.81 21.54
C ARG A 52 -14.24 -5.85 20.80
N LEU A 53 -12.95 -5.57 20.62
CA LEU A 53 -12.04 -6.39 19.82
C LEU A 53 -11.09 -7.23 20.67
N GLY A 54 -11.04 -7.00 21.98
CA GLY A 54 -10.03 -7.56 22.87
C GLY A 54 -8.70 -6.79 22.82
N ALA A 55 -7.75 -7.28 23.62
CA ALA A 55 -6.40 -6.74 23.66
C ALA A 55 -5.70 -6.91 22.29
N PRO A 56 -4.94 -5.89 21.84
CA PRO A 56 -4.16 -6.01 20.61
C PRO A 56 -3.01 -7.00 20.77
N GLN A 57 -2.57 -7.60 19.67
CA GLN A 57 -1.38 -8.47 19.65
C GLN A 57 -0.12 -7.71 20.05
N GLN A 58 -0.01 -6.45 19.60
CA GLN A 58 1.12 -5.59 19.94
C GLN A 58 0.69 -4.12 20.03
N LYS A 59 1.19 -3.41 21.05
CA LYS A 59 1.13 -1.94 21.12
C LYS A 59 2.47 -1.41 20.61
N LEU A 60 2.50 -0.92 19.37
CA LEU A 60 3.74 -0.43 18.74
C LEU A 60 4.17 0.90 19.37
N ASN A 61 5.47 1.19 19.29
CA ASN A 61 6.02 2.45 19.82
C ASN A 61 5.26 3.67 19.26
N PRO A 62 4.74 4.55 20.12
CA PRO A 62 4.05 5.75 19.67
C PRO A 62 4.97 6.62 18.83
N LYS A 63 4.38 7.40 17.91
CA LYS A 63 5.10 8.39 17.08
C LYS A 63 4.48 9.75 17.28
N GLY A 64 5.23 10.83 17.05
CA GLY A 64 4.80 12.16 17.45
C GLY A 64 5.01 12.40 18.94
N GLY A 65 4.44 13.49 19.45
CA GLY A 65 4.56 13.91 20.84
C GLY A 65 5.77 14.79 21.16
N GLN A 66 6.74 14.93 20.25
CA GLN A 66 7.93 15.77 20.50
C GLN A 66 7.62 17.28 20.55
N LYS A 67 6.50 17.70 19.95
CA LYS A 67 6.04 19.10 19.92
C LYS A 67 4.54 19.13 20.16
N LYS A 68 4.03 20.23 20.71
CA LYS A 68 2.58 20.44 20.89
C LYS A 68 1.78 20.27 19.58
N GLN A 69 2.37 20.65 18.46
CA GLN A 69 1.79 20.56 17.11
C GLN A 69 1.77 19.12 16.56
N TRP A 70 2.55 18.21 17.15
CA TRP A 70 2.73 16.83 16.67
C TRP A 70 2.04 15.91 17.66
N PRO A 71 0.74 15.63 17.49
CA PRO A 71 0.04 14.80 18.46
C PRO A 71 0.63 13.39 18.50
N THR A 72 0.57 12.76 19.68
CA THR A 72 1.01 11.38 19.84
C THR A 72 0.06 10.44 19.13
N ILE A 73 0.61 9.65 18.20
CA ILE A 73 -0.07 8.61 17.45
C ILE A 73 0.30 7.25 18.03
N ASN A 74 -0.66 6.65 18.72
CA ASN A 74 -0.58 5.29 19.21
C ASN A 74 -1.01 4.32 18.11
N ARG A 75 -0.36 3.16 18.02
CA ARG A 75 -0.61 2.16 16.99
C ARG A 75 -0.77 0.80 17.63
N TRP A 76 -1.97 0.22 17.49
CA TRP A 76 -2.28 -1.11 18.01
C TRP A 76 -2.44 -2.09 16.87
N GLU A 77 -1.73 -3.20 16.96
CA GLU A 77 -1.70 -4.29 16.00
C GLU A 77 -2.74 -5.34 16.36
N TYR A 78 -3.64 -5.59 15.41
CA TYR A 78 -4.53 -6.73 15.35
C TYR A 78 -4.10 -7.63 14.18
N PRO A 79 -4.60 -8.88 14.08
CA PRO A 79 -4.11 -9.85 13.11
C PRO A 79 -4.02 -9.33 11.66
N ASP A 80 -5.07 -8.65 11.19
CA ASP A 80 -5.17 -8.22 9.78
C ASP A 80 -4.95 -6.73 9.56
N TYR A 81 -4.98 -5.93 10.63
CA TYR A 81 -4.97 -4.46 10.54
C TYR A 81 -4.31 -3.78 11.75
N ILE A 82 -3.97 -2.52 11.56
CA ILE A 82 -3.46 -1.63 12.60
C ILE A 82 -4.50 -0.55 12.85
N VAL A 83 -4.88 -0.38 14.11
CA VAL A 83 -5.71 0.74 14.55
C VAL A 83 -4.80 1.88 15.02
N TYR A 84 -4.96 3.04 14.40
CA TYR A 84 -4.22 4.26 14.72
C TYR A 84 -5.10 5.14 15.61
N PHE A 85 -4.51 5.63 16.69
CA PHE A 85 -5.18 6.53 17.61
C PHE A 85 -4.39 7.82 17.74
N GLU A 86 -5.07 8.95 17.62
CA GLU A 86 -4.54 10.22 18.14
C GLU A 86 -4.90 10.30 19.61
N LYS A 87 -3.90 10.40 20.49
CA LYS A 87 -4.09 10.28 21.94
C LYS A 87 -4.83 8.98 22.25
N ASN A 88 -6.13 9.03 22.58
CA ASN A 88 -6.97 7.88 22.89
C ASN A 88 -8.11 7.63 21.89
N LYS A 89 -8.19 8.37 20.78
CA LYS A 89 -9.29 8.30 19.81
C LYS A 89 -8.85 7.70 18.49
N VAL A 90 -9.63 6.78 17.94
CA VAL A 90 -9.38 6.18 16.62
C VAL A 90 -9.37 7.27 15.56
N ILE A 91 -8.31 7.33 14.78
CA ILE A 91 -8.18 8.20 13.61
C ILE A 91 -8.17 7.42 12.30
N ASP A 92 -7.64 6.20 12.30
CA ASP A 92 -7.54 5.39 11.07
C ASP A 92 -7.39 3.89 11.36
N VAL A 93 -7.74 3.06 10.39
CA VAL A 93 -7.58 1.60 10.43
C VAL A 93 -6.99 1.14 9.11
N VAL A 94 -5.78 0.58 9.15
CA VAL A 94 -5.02 0.21 7.94
C VAL A 94 -4.82 -1.29 7.91
N VAL A 95 -5.26 -1.94 6.82
CA VAL A 95 -4.99 -3.36 6.55
C VAL A 95 -3.52 -3.61 6.24
N ARG A 96 -2.94 -4.69 6.77
CA ARG A 96 -1.52 -5.03 6.61
C ARG A 96 -1.18 -5.64 5.25
N LYS A 97 -2.12 -6.41 4.68
CA LYS A 97 -2.04 -7.03 3.36
C LYS A 97 -3.43 -7.02 2.73
N ALA A 98 -3.57 -6.56 1.48
CA ALA A 98 -4.83 -6.62 0.75
C ALA A 98 -5.06 -7.99 0.09
N ALA A 99 -3.99 -8.75 -0.15
CA ALA A 99 -4.04 -10.15 -0.59
C ALA A 99 -2.89 -10.98 0.00
N PRO A 100 -3.04 -12.32 0.15
CA PRO A 100 -2.00 -13.20 0.69
C PRO A 100 -0.65 -13.14 -0.04
N ASN A 101 -0.67 -12.83 -1.35
CA ASN A 101 0.48 -12.76 -2.25
C ASN A 101 0.99 -11.33 -2.52
N GLU A 102 0.48 -10.32 -1.80
CA GLU A 102 0.90 -8.94 -2.00
C GLU A 102 2.34 -8.72 -1.50
N ILE A 103 3.25 -8.47 -2.43
CA ILE A 103 4.56 -7.87 -2.17
C ILE A 103 4.31 -6.36 -2.26
N GLY A 104 4.57 -5.63 -1.16
CA GLY A 104 4.31 -4.19 -1.06
C GLY A 104 4.96 -3.37 -2.18
N PRO A 105 4.74 -2.03 -2.23
CA PRO A 105 5.19 -1.21 -3.33
C PRO A 105 6.68 -1.45 -3.62
N LYS A 106 6.99 -1.67 -4.91
CA LYS A 106 8.36 -1.87 -5.38
C LYS A 106 9.24 -0.73 -4.83
N PRO A 107 10.38 -1.03 -4.19
CA PRO A 107 11.28 0.01 -3.70
C PRO A 107 11.64 0.97 -4.84
N PRO A 108 11.75 2.28 -4.58
CA PRO A 108 12.17 3.23 -5.60
C PRO A 108 13.53 2.81 -6.14
N VAL A 109 13.64 2.69 -7.46
CA VAL A 109 14.91 2.46 -8.15
C VAL A 109 15.74 3.73 -7.93
N ARG A 110 16.96 3.58 -7.40
CA ARG A 110 17.91 4.69 -7.22
C ARG A 110 18.57 5.05 -8.54
#